data_AF-A0A8T9Q5G3-F1
#
_entry.id   AF-A0A8T9Q5G3-F1
#
_cell.length_a   1.000
_cell.length_b   1.000
_cell.length_c   1.000
_cell.angle_alpha   90.00
_cell.angle_beta   90.00
_cell.angle_gamma   90.00
#
_symmetry.space_group_name_H-M   'P 1'
#
loop_
_entity.id
_entity.type
_entity.pdbx_description
1 polymer ?
#
loop_
_entity_poly.entity_id
_entity_poly.type
_entity_poly.pdbx_seq_one_letter_code
_entity_poly.pdbx_strand_id
1 'polypeptide(L)'
;MATNRRVNLLFFGNFTKLSLDDFQNGMTGLMRNKDNLYTNMVTDIYYLGEVLSRKYRLLRISYTIFMVGLILTALSFGIVLLYKS
;
A
#
# COMPACT_ATOMS: atom_id res chain seq x y z
N MET A 1 23.06 -28.84 3.82
CA MET A 1 21.66 -28.54 4.19
C MET A 1 21.23 -27.29 3.42
N ALA A 2 20.61 -27.45 2.25
CA ALA A 2 20.18 -26.32 1.43
C ALA A 2 18.85 -25.79 1.96
N THR A 3 18.89 -24.65 2.66
CA THR A 3 17.70 -24.00 3.20
C THR A 3 16.86 -23.48 2.04
N ASN A 4 15.83 -24.24 1.69
CA ASN A 4 14.73 -23.90 0.81
C ASN A 4 13.85 -22.81 1.46
N ARG A 5 14.43 -21.61 1.66
CA ARG A 5 13.62 -20.42 1.92
C ARG A 5 13.26 -19.85 0.56
N ARG A 6 12.06 -20.18 0.08
CA ARG A 6 11.45 -19.54 -1.08
C ARG A 6 11.19 -18.06 -0.75
N VAL A 7 12.22 -17.24 -0.88
CA VAL A 7 12.08 -15.78 -0.81
C VAL A 7 11.20 -15.39 -2.00
N ASN A 8 10.07 -14.72 -1.73
CA ASN A 8 9.22 -14.21 -2.79
C ASN A 8 9.99 -13.12 -3.55
N LEU A 9 10.55 -13.47 -4.71
CA LEU A 9 11.33 -12.59 -5.57
C LEU A 9 10.47 -11.50 -6.21
N LEU A 10 9.15 -11.67 -6.29
CA LEU A 10 8.24 -10.67 -6.84
C LEU A 10 7.88 -9.59 -5.80
N PHE A 11 8.11 -9.85 -4.51
CA PHE A 11 7.82 -8.89 -3.46
C PHE A 11 8.82 -7.73 -3.48
N PHE A 12 8.29 -6.51 -3.57
CA PHE A 12 9.07 -5.27 -3.65
C PHE A 12 10.14 -5.11 -2.55
N GLY A 13 9.83 -5.52 -1.32
CA GLY A 13 10.77 -5.42 -0.21
C GLY A 13 11.95 -6.40 -0.26
N ASN A 14 11.87 -7.44 -1.10
CA ASN A 14 12.90 -8.45 -1.25
C ASN A 14 13.77 -8.20 -2.49
N PHE A 15 13.19 -7.89 -3.65
CA PHE A 15 13.98 -7.71 -4.87
C PHE A 15 14.85 -6.45 -4.86
N THR A 16 14.41 -5.40 -4.15
CA THR A 16 15.19 -4.15 -3.99
C THR A 16 16.50 -4.36 -3.22
N LYS A 17 16.68 -5.52 -2.58
CA LYS A 17 17.90 -5.91 -1.86
C LYS A 17 18.82 -6.85 -2.66
N LEU A 18 18.44 -7.19 -3.89
CA LEU A 18 19.19 -8.10 -4.76
C LEU A 18 19.98 -7.33 -5.82
N SER A 19 21.11 -7.90 -6.25
CA SER A 19 21.78 -7.44 -7.46
C SER A 19 20.93 -7.79 -8.70
N LEU A 20 21.13 -7.08 -9.80
CA LEU A 20 20.41 -7.34 -11.06
C LEU A 20 20.63 -8.79 -11.55
N ASP A 21 21.86 -9.30 -11.37
CA ASP A 21 22.25 -10.65 -11.78
C ASP A 21 21.55 -11.72 -10.95
N ASP A 22 21.52 -11.56 -9.62
CA ASP A 22 20.80 -12.45 -8.70
C ASP A 22 19.30 -12.46 -8.96
N PHE A 23 18.74 -11.28 -9.26
CA PHE A 23 17.33 -11.15 -9.60
C PHE A 23 16.99 -11.87 -10.92
N GLN A 24 17.79 -11.68 -11.98
CA GLN A 24 17.57 -12.35 -13.26
C GLN A 24 17.69 -13.87 -13.15
N ASN A 25 18.71 -14.37 -12.44
CA ASN A 25 18.91 -15.80 -12.24
C ASN A 25 17.77 -16.44 -11.43
N GLY A 26 17.38 -15.79 -10.32
CA GLY A 26 16.24 -16.23 -9.50
C GLY A 26 14.92 -16.19 -10.28
N MET A 27 14.72 -15.15 -11.11
CA MET A 27 13.50 -14.98 -11.89
C MET A 27 13.37 -16.02 -12.99
N THR A 28 14.46 -16.32 -13.69
CA THR A 28 14.51 -17.37 -14.73
C THR A 28 14.18 -18.75 -14.13
N GLY A 29 14.64 -19.03 -12.91
CA GLY A 29 14.28 -20.25 -12.17
C GLY A 29 12.81 -20.30 -11.77
N LEU A 30 12.23 -19.18 -11.35
CA LEU A 30 10.81 -19.08 -10.98
C LEU A 30 9.88 -19.20 -12.18
N MET A 31 10.27 -18.66 -13.35
CA MET A 31 9.52 -18.77 -14.61
C MET A 31 9.43 -20.21 -15.13
N ARG A 32 10.40 -21.08 -14.81
CA ARG A 32 10.34 -22.52 -15.11
C ARG A 32 9.28 -23.25 -14.28
N ASN A 33 8.82 -22.68 -13.16
CA ASN A 33 7.90 -23.31 -12.23
C ASN A 33 6.63 -22.45 -12.05
N LYS A 34 5.72 -22.57 -13.02
CA LYS A 34 4.53 -21.71 -13.18
C LYS A 34 3.66 -21.62 -11.92
N ASP A 35 3.45 -22.72 -11.18
CA ASP A 35 2.60 -22.72 -9.98
C ASP A 35 3.16 -21.83 -8.86
N ASN A 36 4.49 -21.81 -8.72
CA ASN A 36 5.17 -20.97 -7.75
C ASN A 36 5.17 -19.49 -8.17
N LEU A 37 5.23 -19.22 -9.48
CA LEU A 37 5.08 -17.86 -10.02
C LEU A 37 3.70 -17.30 -9.68
N TYR A 38 2.63 -18.05 -10.01
CA TYR A 38 1.26 -17.62 -9.74
C TYR A 38 1.00 -17.40 -8.25
N THR A 39 1.49 -18.29 -7.40
CA THR A 39 1.37 -18.14 -5.93
C THR A 39 2.04 -16.85 -5.42
N ASN A 40 3.25 -16.55 -5.92
CA ASN A 40 3.96 -15.33 -5.54
C ASN A 40 3.27 -14.07 -6.04
N MET A 41 2.69 -14.09 -7.24
CA MET A 41 1.91 -12.96 -7.79
C MET A 41 0.64 -12.70 -6.96
N VAL A 42 -0.13 -13.75 -6.64
CA VAL A 42 -1.34 -13.62 -5.80
C VAL A 42 -0.98 -13.06 -4.43
N THR A 43 0.12 -13.53 -3.84
CA THR A 43 0.63 -13.06 -2.56
C THR A 43 1.00 -11.57 -2.61
N ASP A 44 1.70 -11.14 -3.66
CA ASP A 44 2.08 -9.73 -3.82
C ASP A 44 0.85 -8.82 -3.98
N ILE A 45 -0.12 -9.22 -4.82
CA ILE A 45 -1.39 -8.48 -5.00
C ILE A 45 -2.15 -8.34 -3.66
N TYR A 46 -2.21 -9.40 -2.85
CA TYR A 46 -2.87 -9.38 -1.55
C TYR A 46 -2.24 -8.34 -0.61
N TYR A 47 -0.92 -8.38 -0.44
CA TYR A 47 -0.23 -7.42 0.42
C TYR A 47 -0.29 -6.00 -0.12
N LEU A 48 -0.24 -5.82 -1.45
CA LEU A 48 -0.42 -4.53 -2.09
C LEU A 48 -1.80 -3.93 -1.78
N GLY A 49 -2.85 -4.76 -1.82
CA GLY A 49 -4.20 -4.37 -1.41
C GLY A 49 -4.27 -3.96 0.07
N GLU A 50 -3.59 -4.68 0.95
CA GLU A 50 -3.56 -4.39 2.38
C GLU A 50 -2.91 -3.02 2.69
N VAL A 51 -1.72 -2.75 2.12
CA VAL A 51 -1.04 -1.46 2.32
C VAL A 51 -1.84 -0.32 1.72
N LEU A 52 -2.54 -0.56 0.62
CA LEU A 52 -3.41 0.41 -0.02
C LEU A 52 -4.58 0.76 0.92
N SER A 53 -5.27 -0.24 1.46
CA SER A 53 -6.34 -0.06 2.45
C SER A 53 -5.90 0.80 3.65
N ARG A 54 -4.70 0.54 4.19
CA ARG A 54 -4.13 1.36 5.28
C ARG A 54 -3.93 2.83 4.86
N LYS A 55 -3.36 3.07 3.68
CA LYS A 55 -3.16 4.44 3.14
C LYS A 55 -4.49 5.17 2.93
N TYR A 56 -5.50 4.51 2.37
CA TYR A 56 -6.83 5.08 2.17
C TYR A 56 -7.54 5.37 3.50
N ARG A 57 -7.36 4.53 4.52
CA ARG A 57 -7.91 4.79 5.86
C ARG A 57 -7.33 6.07 6.46
N LEU A 58 -6.01 6.27 6.37
CA LEU A 58 -5.36 7.50 6.84
C LEU A 58 -5.91 8.72 6.09
N LEU A 59 -6.02 8.63 4.75
CA LEU A 59 -6.54 9.72 3.93
C LEU A 59 -7.99 10.07 4.28
N ARG A 60 -8.83 9.05 4.53
CA ARG A 60 -10.22 9.24 4.96
C ARG A 60 -10.32 9.95 6.30
N ILE A 61 -9.46 9.60 7.26
CA ILE A 61 -9.43 10.24 8.58
C ILE A 61 -9.06 11.72 8.42
N SER A 62 -7.99 12.03 7.67
CA SER A 62 -7.57 13.41 7.42
C SER A 62 -8.67 14.23 6.76
N TYR A 63 -9.36 13.65 5.76
CA TYR A 63 -10.49 14.32 5.10
C TYR A 63 -11.65 14.58 6.06
N THR A 64 -11.97 13.62 6.91
CA THR A 64 -13.06 13.77 7.90
C THR A 64 -12.76 14.89 8.88
N ILE A 65 -11.55 14.94 9.43
CA ILE A 65 -11.11 15.99 10.36
C ILE A 65 -11.16 17.36 9.67
N PHE A 66 -10.64 17.45 8.45
CA PHE A 66 -10.64 18.68 7.66
C PHE A 66 -12.06 19.19 7.38
N MET A 67 -12.97 18.30 6.94
CA MET A 67 -14.36 18.66 6.66
C MET A 67 -15.11 19.14 7.90
N VAL A 68 -14.93 18.48 9.05
CA VAL A 68 -15.53 18.92 10.31
C VAL A 68 -15.04 20.33 10.68
N GLY A 69 -13.73 20.59 10.55
CA GLY A 69 -13.16 21.91 10.81
C GLY A 69 -13.69 23.01 9.87
N LEU A 70 -13.84 22.69 8.58
CA LEU A 70 -14.43 23.61 7.60
C LEU A 70 -15.87 23.97 7.93
N ILE A 71 -16.70 22.97 8.26
CA ILE A 71 -18.12 23.18 8.58
C ILE A 71 -18.25 24.02 9.86
N LEU A 72 -17.49 23.70 10.91
CA LEU A 72 -17.50 24.47 12.16
C LEU A 72 -17.09 25.93 11.94
N THR A 73 -16.08 26.17 11.10
CA THR A 73 -15.62 27.53 10.76
C THR A 73 -16.70 28.29 9.99
N ALA A 74 -17.31 27.66 8.97
CA ALA A 74 -18.38 28.27 8.19
C ALA A 74 -19.61 28.60 9.05
N LEU A 75 -20.03 27.67 9.93
CA LEU A 75 -21.14 27.89 10.86
C LEU A 75 -20.85 29.01 11.86
N SER A 76 -19.66 29.02 12.46
CA SER A 76 -19.25 30.07 13.41
C SER A 76 -19.31 31.45 12.75
N PHE A 77 -18.79 31.56 11.53
CA PHE A 77 -18.84 32.81 10.77
C PHE A 77 -20.27 33.22 10.41
N GLY A 78 -21.10 32.26 9.98
CA GLY A 78 -22.51 32.49 9.69
C GLY A 78 -23.30 32.98 10.90
N ILE A 79 -23.10 32.38 12.07
CA ILE A 79 -23.76 32.78 13.33
C ILE A 79 -23.34 34.19 13.73
N VAL A 80 -22.04 34.52 13.65
CA VAL A 80 -21.53 35.87 13.97
C VAL A 80 -22.12 36.92 13.04
N LEU A 81 -22.24 36.63 11.74
CA LEU A 81 -22.88 37.53 10.78
C LEU A 81 -24.35 37.75 11.08
N LEU A 82 -25.09 36.69 11.42
CA LEU A 82 -26.51 36.80 11.79
C LEU A 82 -26.71 37.59 13.08
N TYR A 83 -25.83 37.45 14.08
CA TYR A 83 -25.91 38.21 15.33
C TYR A 83 -25.50 39.68 15.17
N LYS A 84 -24.62 39.96 14.20
CA LYS A 84 -24.13 41.33 13.92
C LYS A 84 -25.06 42.12 13.00
N SER A 85 -25.95 41.45 12.25
CA SER A 85 -26.97 42.08 11.40
C SER A 85 -28.23 42.41 12.18
#